data_AF-T0XXY8-F1
#
_entry.id   AF-T0XXY8-F1
#
_cell.length_a   1.000
_cell.length_b   1.000
_cell.length_c   1.000
_cell.angle_alpha   90.00
_cell.angle_beta   90.00
_cell.angle_gamma   90.00
#
_symmetry.space_group_name_H-M   'P 1'
#
loop_
_entity.id
_entity.type
_entity.pdbx_description
1 polymer ?
#
loop_
_entity_poly.entity_id
_entity_poly.type
_entity_poly.pdbx_seq_one_letter_code
_entity_poly.pdbx_strand_id
1 'polypeptide(L)'
;MNADLVEIETAQPMEEGLLQGLPGVRDVRSQGKGWILKVDSSEAMLPQLLETAKGHSIRRINVEKPSLETVFLDLTGRRIDQGGNETFDFRKFYTTVRRSRQ
;
A
#
# COMPACT_ATOMS: atom_id res chain seq x y z
N MET A 1 -4.51 -8.24 11.76
CA MET A 1 -3.76 -7.04 12.21
C MET A 1 -3.64 -6.10 11.03
N ASN A 2 -4.40 -5.00 11.10
CA ASN A 2 -4.48 -3.98 10.07
C ASN A 2 -3.09 -3.51 9.65
N ALA A 3 -2.92 -3.24 8.37
CA ALA A 3 -1.68 -2.73 7.82
C ALA A 3 -2.03 -1.58 6.88
N ASP A 4 -1.27 -0.50 7.00
CA ASP A 4 -1.37 0.63 6.08
C ASP A 4 -0.71 0.24 4.76
N LEU A 5 -1.18 0.84 3.67
CA LEU A 5 -0.57 0.72 2.36
C LEU A 5 0.10 2.04 2.01
N VAL A 6 1.36 1.96 1.59
CA VAL A 6 2.11 3.10 1.09
C VAL A 6 2.58 2.78 -0.33
N GLU A 7 2.17 3.60 -1.29
CA GLU A 7 2.68 3.55 -2.65
C GLU A 7 3.70 4.66 -2.82
N ILE A 8 4.84 4.33 -3.42
CA ILE A 8 5.88 5.30 -3.74
C ILE A 8 6.37 5.12 -5.17
N GLU A 9 6.43 6.22 -5.92
CA GLU A 9 7.08 6.28 -7.23
C GLU A 9 8.24 7.28 -7.17
N THR A 10 9.40 6.84 -7.65
CA THR A 10 10.62 7.64 -7.79
C THR A 10 11.02 7.73 -9.27
N ALA A 11 11.78 8.77 -9.63
CA ALA A 11 12.25 8.95 -11.00
C ALA A 11 13.17 7.82 -11.48
N GLN A 12 14.02 7.32 -10.58
CA GLN A 12 14.81 6.10 -10.73
C GLN A 12 14.25 5.04 -9.77
N PRO A 13 14.11 3.77 -10.20
CA PRO A 13 13.60 2.72 -9.32
C PRO A 13 14.54 2.51 -8.13
N MET A 14 13.98 2.46 -6.94
CA MET A 14 14.70 2.04 -5.72
C MET A 14 14.85 0.53 -5.70
N GLU A 15 15.91 0.02 -5.07
CA GLU A 15 16.09 -1.41 -4.87
C GLU A 15 15.11 -1.97 -3.83
N GLU A 16 14.53 -3.14 -4.11
CA GLU A 16 13.55 -3.78 -3.24
C GLU A 16 14.09 -4.05 -1.83
N GLY A 17 15.35 -4.48 -1.72
CA GLY A 17 15.99 -4.78 -0.44
C GLY A 17 16.09 -3.57 0.50
N LEU A 18 16.23 -2.36 -0.05
CA LEU A 18 16.23 -1.13 0.75
C LEU A 18 14.86 -0.90 1.39
N LEU A 19 13.79 -1.18 0.63
CA LEU A 19 12.41 -0.99 1.08
C LEU A 19 11.99 -2.08 2.07
N GLN A 20 12.39 -3.33 1.83
CA GLN A 20 12.15 -4.44 2.76
C GLN A 20 12.89 -4.25 4.10
N GLY A 21 14.04 -3.57 4.09
CA GLY A 21 14.81 -3.28 5.28
C GLY A 21 14.24 -2.15 6.16
N LEU A 22 13.21 -1.43 5.69
CA LEU A 22 12.60 -0.35 6.47
C LEU A 22 11.80 -0.92 7.66
N PRO A 23 12.01 -0.39 8.88
CA PRO A 23 11.21 -0.74 10.05
C PRO A 23 9.71 -0.65 9.82
N GLY A 24 9.00 -1.71 10.20
CA GLY A 24 7.55 -1.81 10.07
C GLY A 24 7.06 -2.15 8.66
N VAL A 25 7.94 -2.42 7.70
CA VAL A 25 7.54 -2.99 6.40
C VAL A 25 7.31 -4.49 6.54
N ARG A 26 6.13 -4.95 6.13
CA ARG A 26 5.70 -6.35 6.18
C ARG A 26 5.72 -7.04 4.81
N ASP A 27 5.48 -6.30 3.73
CA ASP A 27 5.49 -6.81 2.36
C ASP A 27 5.87 -5.68 1.39
N VAL A 28 6.60 -6.00 0.34
CA VAL A 28 7.03 -5.07 -0.71
C VAL A 28 6.70 -5.68 -2.06
N ARG A 29 6.06 -4.90 -2.93
CA ARG A 29 5.70 -5.35 -4.28
C ARG A 29 5.98 -4.27 -5.31
N SER A 30 6.56 -4.66 -6.44
CA SER A 30 6.73 -3.74 -7.56
C SER A 30 5.39 -3.45 -8.25
N GLN A 31 5.17 -2.20 -8.62
CA GLN A 31 4.01 -1.77 -9.40
C GLN A 31 4.44 -0.72 -10.43
N GLY A 32 4.56 -1.15 -11.69
CA GLY A 32 4.94 -0.25 -12.78
C GLY A 32 6.34 0.35 -12.55
N LYS A 33 6.39 1.65 -12.26
CA LYS A 33 7.64 2.41 -11.96
C LYS A 33 7.87 2.66 -10.47
N GLY A 34 6.97 2.17 -9.62
CA GLY A 34 7.01 2.37 -8.18
C GLY A 34 6.86 1.07 -7.40
N TRP A 35 6.64 1.24 -6.10
CA TRP A 35 6.53 0.17 -5.12
C TRP A 35 5.28 0.35 -4.27
N ILE A 36 4.64 -0.76 -3.93
CA ILE A 36 3.60 -0.84 -2.90
C ILE A 36 4.21 -1.50 -1.66
N LEU A 37 4.08 -0.83 -0.53
CA LEU A 37 4.57 -1.28 0.77
C LEU A 37 3.35 -1.56 1.65
N LYS A 38 3.29 -2.76 2.22
CA LYS A 38 2.37 -3.06 3.32
C LYS A 38 3.12 -2.83 4.63
N VAL A 39 2.62 -1.95 5.47
CA VAL A 39 3.34 -1.52 6.68
C VAL A 39 2.48 -1.56 7.94
N ASP A 40 3.13 -1.65 9.09
CA ASP A 40 2.48 -1.59 10.40
C ASP A 40 1.82 -0.23 10.65
N SER A 41 2.53 0.85 10.32
CA SER A 41 2.07 2.23 10.47
C SER A 41 2.75 3.10 9.42
N SER A 42 1.95 3.74 8.57
CA SER A 42 2.47 4.69 7.58
C SER A 42 3.14 5.88 8.25
N GLU A 43 2.59 6.37 9.35
CA GLU A 43 3.10 7.55 10.07
C GLU A 43 4.48 7.31 10.67
N ALA A 44 4.73 6.12 11.23
CA ALA A 44 6.04 5.77 11.78
C ALA A 44 7.08 5.48 10.68
N MET A 45 6.66 4.85 9.58
CA MET A 45 7.54 4.42 8.49
C MET A 45 7.92 5.56 7.54
N LEU A 46 6.98 6.49 7.25
CA LEU A 46 7.17 7.57 6.29
C LEU A 46 8.44 8.41 6.50
N PRO A 47 8.79 8.88 7.72
CA PRO A 47 10.02 9.62 7.93
C PRO A 47 11.26 8.86 7.46
N GLN A 48 11.35 7.56 7.76
CA GLN A 48 12.50 6.74 7.35
C GLN A 48 12.50 6.43 5.86
N LEU A 49 11.32 6.26 5.25
CA LEU A 49 11.19 6.13 3.80
C LEU A 49 11.70 7.38 3.08
N LEU A 50 11.31 8.56 3.55
CA LEU A 50 11.76 9.83 2.98
C LEU A 50 13.28 10.00 3.12
N GLU A 51 13.85 9.62 4.26
CA GLU A 51 15.30 9.62 4.46
C GLU A 51 16.02 8.62 3.54
N THR A 52 15.47 7.41 3.37
CA THR A 52 16.04 6.37 2.50
C THR A 52 15.92 6.71 1.01
N ALA A 53 14.85 7.42 0.66
CA ALA A 53 14.64 7.95 -0.67
C ALA A 53 15.44 9.24 -0.92
N LYS A 54 16.22 9.78 0.04
CA LYS A 54 17.13 10.90 -0.23
C LYS A 54 18.10 10.53 -1.36
N GLY A 55 18.19 11.42 -2.34
CA GLY A 55 18.96 11.17 -3.57
C GLY A 55 18.15 10.54 -4.72
N HIS A 56 16.93 10.07 -4.45
CA HIS A 56 15.95 9.71 -5.47
C HIS A 56 14.92 10.83 -5.60
N SER A 57 14.61 11.25 -6.83
CA SER A 57 13.53 12.22 -7.03
C SER A 57 12.18 11.53 -6.86
N ILE A 58 11.55 11.73 -5.70
CA ILE A 58 10.19 11.23 -5.43
C ILE A 58 9.20 11.96 -6.34
N ARG A 59 8.38 11.20 -7.06
CA ARG A 59 7.34 11.73 -7.94
C ARG A 59 5.97 11.70 -7.28
N ARG A 60 5.69 10.64 -6.52
CA ARG A 60 4.39 10.43 -5.89
C ARG A 60 4.57 9.57 -4.64
N ILE A 61 3.84 9.94 -3.59
CA ILE A 61 3.58 9.07 -2.45
C ILE A 61 2.07 9.05 -2.24
N ASN A 62 1.48 7.86 -2.10
CA ASN A 62 0.10 7.69 -1.69
C ASN A 62 0.06 6.85 -0.42
N VAL A 63 -0.77 7.24 0.54
CA VAL A 63 -0.97 6.51 1.79
C VAL A 63 -2.43 6.16 1.92
N GLU A 64 -2.72 4.88 2.09
CA GLU A 64 -4.05 4.39 2.33
C GLU A 64 -4.09 3.71 3.70
N LYS A 65 -4.86 4.32 4.62
CA LYS A 65 -5.17 3.71 5.91
C LYS A 65 -6.40 2.81 5.75
N PRO A 66 -6.42 1.62 6.37
CA PRO A 66 -7.57 0.74 6.29
C PRO A 66 -8.79 1.38 6.96
N SER A 67 -9.93 1.37 6.25
CA SER A 67 -11.19 1.91 6.77
C SER A 67 -11.80 1.00 7.83
N LEU A 68 -12.66 1.53 8.71
CA LEU A 68 -13.38 0.71 9.70
C LEU A 68 -14.14 -0.46 9.07
N GLU A 69 -14.73 -0.25 7.89
CA GLU A 69 -15.41 -1.30 7.14
C GLU A 69 -14.45 -2.41 6.69
N THR A 70 -13.26 -2.04 6.22
CA THR A 70 -12.19 -2.98 5.87
C THR A 70 -11.72 -3.81 7.06
N VAL A 71 -11.53 -3.15 8.20
CA VAL A 71 -11.13 -3.80 9.46
C VAL A 71 -12.22 -4.75 9.96
N PHE A 72 -13.49 -4.34 9.83
CA PHE A 72 -14.64 -5.15 10.19
C PHE A 72 -14.73 -6.42 9.33
N LEU A 73 -14.48 -6.30 8.02
CA LEU A 73 -14.44 -7.44 7.11
C LEU A 73 -13.32 -8.44 7.43
N ASP A 74 -12.10 -7.96 7.73
CA ASP A 74 -10.95 -8.80 8.11
C ASP A 74 -11.22 -9.57 9.40
N LEU A 75 -11.84 -8.93 10.40
CA LEU A 75 -12.09 -9.51 11.72
C LEU A 75 -13.27 -10.49 11.76
N THR A 76 -14.31 -10.27 10.96
CA THR A 76 -15.57 -11.03 11.08
C THR A 76 -15.84 -11.99 9.94
N GLY A 77 -15.14 -11.84 8.80
CA GLY A 77 -15.33 -12.67 7.62
C GLY A 77 -16.71 -12.58 6.97
N ARG A 78 -17.60 -11.66 7.40
CA ARG A 78 -18.95 -11.46 6.84
C ARG A 78 -19.21 -10.00 6.49
N ARG A 79 -19.82 -9.78 5.32
CA ARG A 79 -20.30 -8.47 4.87
C ARG A 79 -21.63 -8.15 5.56
N ILE A 80 -21.82 -6.91 5.99
CA ILE A 80 -23.16 -6.37 6.26
C ILE A 80 -23.50 -5.50 5.05
N ASP A 81 -24.17 -6.07 4.06
CA ASP A 81 -24.79 -5.31 3.00
C ASP A 81 -26.19 -4.87 3.43
N GLN A 82 -26.29 -3.62 3.90
CA GLN A 82 -27.53 -2.87 3.81
C GLN A 82 -27.21 -1.46 3.28
N GLY A 83 -27.47 -1.26 1.99
CA GLY A 83 -27.48 0.08 1.39
C GLY A 83 -26.43 0.32 0.31
N GLY A 84 -26.57 -0.36 -0.83
CA GLY A 84 -26.39 0.20 -2.18
C GLY A 84 -25.30 1.25 -2.45
N ASN A 85 -24.09 1.10 -1.94
CA ASN A 85 -22.92 1.87 -2.38
C ASN A 85 -21.79 0.93 -2.78
N GLU A 86 -21.11 1.31 -3.86
CA GLU A 86 -20.17 0.50 -4.61
C GLU A 86 -19.08 -0.11 -3.71
N THR A 87 -19.08 -1.43 -3.61
CA THR A 87 -18.34 -2.18 -2.60
C THR A 87 -16.88 -2.35 -3.02
N PHE A 88 -15.94 -1.76 -2.28
CA PHE A 88 -14.51 -1.90 -2.57
C PHE A 88 -14.03 -3.30 -2.12
N ASP A 89 -13.68 -4.14 -3.09
CA ASP A 89 -13.29 -5.52 -2.86
C ASP A 89 -11.77 -5.65 -2.98
N PHE A 90 -11.10 -5.93 -1.86
CA PHE A 90 -9.64 -6.10 -1.80
C PHE A 90 -9.13 -7.17 -2.78
N ARG A 91 -9.90 -8.23 -3.04
CA ARG A 91 -9.53 -9.24 -4.06
C ARG A 91 -9.67 -8.68 -5.47
N LYS A 92 -10.64 -7.80 -5.73
CA LYS A 92 -10.75 -7.08 -6.99
C LYS A 92 -9.64 -6.05 -7.17
N PHE A 93 -9.16 -5.37 -6.13
CA PHE A 93 -7.99 -4.48 -6.24
C PHE A 93 -6.75 -5.24 -6.76
N TYR A 94 -6.43 -6.40 -6.17
CA TYR A 94 -5.34 -7.26 -6.67
C TYR A 94 -5.56 -7.77 -8.11
N THR A 95 -6.81 -7.86 -8.58
CA THR A 95 -7.15 -8.34 -9.93
C THR A 95 -7.20 -7.19 -10.96
N THR A 96 -7.61 -5.99 -10.55
CA THR A 96 -7.70 -4.79 -11.38
C THR A 96 -6.32 -4.20 -11.67
N VAL A 97 -5.38 -4.27 -10.73
CA VAL A 97 -3.97 -3.87 -10.94
C VAL A 97 -3.28 -4.68 -12.04
N ARG A 98 -3.76 -5.89 -12.35
CA ARG A 98 -3.25 -6.72 -13.47
C ARG A 98 -3.77 -6.30 -14.85
N ARG A 99 -4.83 -5.48 -14.96
CA ARG A 99 -5.50 -5.20 -16.25
C ARG A 99 -5.13 -3.89 -16.93
N SER A 100 -4.38 -3.00 -16.27
CA SER A 100 -4.00 -1.70 -16.85
C SER A 100 -2.70 -1.74 -17.68
N ARG A 101 -2.22 -2.94 -18.05
CA ARG A 101 -1.07 -3.15 -18.94
C ARG A 101 -1.53 -3.89 -20.20
N GLN A 102 -2.34 -3.22 -21.02
CA GLN A 102 -2.41 -3.47 -22.46
C GLN A 102 -2.23 -2.14 -23.17
#